data_AF-A0A5N7IZQ5-F1
#
_entry.id   AF-A0A5N7IZQ5-F1
#
_cell.length_a   1.000
_cell.length_b   1.000
_cell.length_c   1.000
_cell.angle_alpha   90.00
_cell.angle_beta   90.00
_cell.angle_gamma   90.00
#
_symmetry.space_group_name_H-M   'P 1'
#
loop_
_entity.id
_entity.type
_entity.pdbx_description
1 polymer ?
#
loop_
_entity_poly.entity_id
_entity_poly.type
_entity_poly.pdbx_seq_one_letter_code
_entity_poly.pdbx_strand_id
1 'polypeptide(L)' 'MAVISTKVSSVLKLTMKTGIDINGKDEFATKSLGNVKVDAVDADIFAVGQAISKIKTYPLVGIDRQDQYSLVTEK' A
#
# COMPACT_ATOMS: atom_id res chain seq x y z
N MET A 1 17.56 22.40 -17.19
CA MET A 1 18.03 21.24 -16.41
C MET A 1 16.93 20.20 -16.43
N ALA A 2 17.25 18.97 -16.80
CA ALA A 2 16.30 17.86 -16.74
C ALA A 2 16.28 17.28 -15.31
N VAL A 3 15.10 16.93 -14.83
CA VAL A 3 14.90 16.22 -13.56
C VAL A 3 14.62 14.76 -13.87
N ILE A 4 15.45 13.86 -13.35
CA ILE A 4 15.25 12.41 -13.47
C ILE A 4 14.45 11.95 -12.26
N SER A 5 13.35 11.23 -12.50
CA SER A 5 12.55 10.58 -11.47
C SER A 5 12.75 9.07 -11.54
N THR A 6 13.31 8.49 -10.49
CA THR A 6 13.54 7.04 -10.39
C THR A 6 12.75 6.48 -9.22
N LYS A 7 11.96 5.44 -9.48
CA LYS A 7 11.23 4.72 -8.43
C LYS A 7 12.21 3.90 -7.58
N VAL A 8 12.25 4.19 -6.29
CA VAL A 8 13.22 3.59 -5.35
C VAL A 8 12.61 2.55 -4.42
N SER A 9 11.30 2.65 -4.14
CA SER A 9 10.61 1.67 -3.31
C SER A 9 9.13 1.61 -3.64
N SER A 10 8.53 0.46 -3.34
CA SER A 10 7.09 0.23 -3.44
C SER A 10 6.61 -0.56 -2.23
N VAL A 11 5.47 -0.16 -1.68
CA VAL A 11 4.86 -0.73 -0.48
C VAL A 11 3.37 -0.91 -0.73
N LEU A 12 2.86 -2.10 -0.45
CA LEU A 12 1.43 -2.40 -0.47
C LEU A 12 0.85 -2.13 0.93
N LYS A 13 -0.21 -1.34 1.01
CA LYS A 13 -0.95 -1.07 2.25
C LYS A 13 -2.34 -1.66 2.16
N LEU A 14 -2.71 -2.37 3.22
CA LEU A 14 -4.02 -2.99 3.39
C LEU A 14 -4.68 -2.35 4.59
N THR A 15 -5.78 -1.62 4.38
CA THR A 15 -6.55 -1.02 5.46
C THR A 15 -7.74 -1.92 5.77
N MET A 16 -7.84 -2.36 7.02
CA MET A 16 -8.88 -3.27 7.52
C MET A 16 -9.65 -2.58 8.63
N LYS A 17 -10.96 -2.84 8.73
CA LYS A 17 -11.79 -2.33 9.83
C LYS A 17 -11.76 -3.33 10.99
N THR A 18 -11.19 -2.94 12.13
CA THR A 18 -11.03 -3.81 13.30
C THR A 18 -12.22 -3.75 14.25
N GLY A 19 -12.96 -2.64 14.26
CA GLY A 19 -14.11 -2.51 15.14
C GLY A 19 -14.58 -1.07 15.27
N ILE A 20 -15.16 -0.77 16.42
CA ILE A 20 -15.62 0.55 16.81
C ILE A 20 -14.95 0.87 18.15
N ASP A 21 -14.31 2.03 18.22
CA ASP A 21 -13.67 2.53 19.44
C ASP A 21 -14.72 3.01 20.47
N ILE A 22 -14.32 3.25 21.72
CA ILE A 22 -15.17 3.66 22.84
C ILE A 22 -16.01 4.92 22.56
N ASN A 23 -15.62 5.70 21.55
CA ASN A 23 -16.29 6.92 21.12
C ASN A 23 -17.27 6.72 19.94
N GLY A 24 -17.55 5.47 19.54
CA GLY A 24 -18.44 5.17 18.41
C GLY A 24 -17.82 5.42 17.03
N LYS A 25 -16.49 5.57 16.94
CA LYS A 25 -15.77 5.74 15.67
C LYS A 25 -15.25 4.41 15.16
N ASP A 26 -15.35 4.20 13.85
CA ASP A 26 -14.75 3.04 13.20
C ASP A 26 -13.24 3.02 13.41
N GLU A 27 -12.74 1.92 13.95
CA GLU A 27 -11.32 1.68 14.14
C GLU A 27 -10.77 0.94 12.92
N PHE A 28 -9.67 1.47 12.37
CA PHE A 28 -9.01 0.92 11.19
C PHE A 28 -7.58 0.50 11.52
N ALA A 29 -7.24 -0.74 11.19
CA ALA A 29 -5.87 -1.22 11.21
C ALA A 29 -5.30 -1.21 9.79
N THR A 30 -4.21 -0.49 9.60
CA THR A 30 -3.47 -0.51 8.32
C THR A 30 -2.26 -1.43 8.45
N LYS A 31 -2.10 -2.34 7.51
CA LYS A 31 -0.93 -3.21 7.42
C LYS A 31 -0.15 -2.97 6.14
N SER A 32 1.10 -2.55 6.32
CA SER A 32 2.05 -2.30 5.25
C SER A 32 2.88 -3.55 4.97
N LEU A 33 2.96 -3.93 3.71
CA LEU A 33 3.79 -4.99 3.16
C LEU A 33 4.83 -4.32 2.26
N GLY A 34 6.06 -4.22 2.77
CA GLY A 34 7.19 -3.66 2.03
C GLY A 34 7.77 -4.63 1.01
N ASN A 35 8.87 -4.22 0.38
CA ASN A 35 9.62 -5.01 -0.60
C ASN A 35 8.79 -5.44 -1.82
N VAL A 36 7.78 -4.64 -2.19
CA VAL A 36 7.08 -4.83 -3.46
C VAL A 36 8.04 -4.41 -4.56
N LYS A 37 8.16 -5.24 -5.61
CA LYS A 37 9.02 -4.89 -6.74
C LYS A 37 8.53 -3.59 -7.38
N VAL A 38 9.46 -2.70 -7.72
CA VAL A 38 9.12 -1.37 -8.25
C VAL A 38 8.44 -1.45 -9.61
N ASP A 39 8.73 -2.50 -10.38
CA ASP A 39 8.20 -2.84 -11.70
C ASP A 39 6.91 -3.70 -11.64
N ALA A 40 6.43 -4.06 -10.45
CA ALA A 40 5.22 -4.86 -10.31
C ALA A 40 4.01 -4.10 -10.87
N VAL A 41 3.15 -4.82 -11.59
CA VAL A 41 1.93 -4.31 -12.22
C VAL A 41 0.86 -4.07 -11.15
N ASP A 42 0.09 -2.98 -11.26
CA ASP A 42 -0.94 -2.63 -10.29
C ASP A 42 -2.01 -3.72 -10.14
N ALA A 43 -2.37 -4.37 -11.24
CA ALA A 43 -3.32 -5.49 -11.24
C ALA A 43 -2.84 -6.67 -10.38
N ASP A 44 -1.55 -7.01 -10.46
CA ASP A 44 -0.96 -8.10 -9.68
C ASP A 44 -0.91 -7.74 -8.20
N ILE A 45 -0.52 -6.50 -7.88
CA ILE A 45 -0.48 -6.00 -6.50
C ILE A 45 -1.88 -6.04 -5.89
N PHE A 46 -2.90 -5.62 -6.64
CA PHE A 46 -4.29 -5.67 -6.22
C PHE A 46 -4.77 -7.10 -6.00
N ALA A 47 -4.47 -8.02 -6.93
CA ALA A 47 -4.82 -9.44 -6.81
C ALA A 47 -4.18 -10.08 -5.56
N VAL A 48 -2.90 -9.79 -5.30
CA VAL A 48 -2.20 -10.25 -4.09
C VAL A 48 -2.84 -9.65 -2.83
N GLY A 49 -3.13 -8.35 -2.83
CA GLY A 49 -3.81 -7.69 -1.72
C GLY A 49 -5.17 -8.31 -1.40
N GLN A 50 -5.96 -8.65 -2.43
CA GLN A 50 -7.23 -9.38 -2.27
C GLN A 50 -7.05 -10.82 -1.78
N ALA A 51 -6.01 -11.52 -2.24
CA ALA A 51 -5.73 -12.87 -1.74
C ALA A 51 -5.34 -12.84 -0.25
N ILE A 52 -4.56 -11.83 0.16
CA ILE A 52 -4.16 -11.62 1.55
C ILE A 52 -5.38 -11.23 2.40
N SER A 53 -6.33 -10.43 1.90
CA SER A 53 -7.52 -10.10 2.69
C SER A 53 -8.39 -11.30 2.99
N LYS A 54 -8.48 -12.29 2.09
CA LYS A 54 -9.25 -13.53 2.32
C LYS A 54 -8.75 -14.39 3.48
N ILE A 55 -7.47 -14.26 3.86
CA ILE A 55 -6.89 -14.97 5.01
C ILE A 55 -6.88 -14.13 6.29
N LYS A 56 -7.33 -12.87 6.22
CA LYS A 56 -7.43 -12.00 7.40
C LYS A 56 -8.80 -12.11 8.01
N THR A 57 -8.85 -12.01 9.34
CA THR A 57 -10.09 -12.06 10.13
C THR A 57 -10.96 -10.82 9.93
N TYR A 58 -10.33 -9.67 9.67
CA TYR A 58 -11.01 -8.38 9.56
C TYR A 58 -11.35 -8.04 8.10
N PRO A 59 -12.52 -7.41 7.85
CA PRO A 59 -12.90 -7.00 6.51
C PRO A 59 -11.92 -5.94 5.98
N LEU A 60 -11.49 -6.15 4.74
CA LEU A 60 -10.67 -5.20 4.00
C LEU A 60 -11.53 -4.01 3.55
N VAL A 61 -11.02 -2.81 3.79
CA VAL A 61 -11.66 -1.53 3.46
C VAL A 61 -10.94 -0.84 2.31
N GLY A 62 -9.62 -1.00 2.21
CA GLY A 62 -8.81 -0.34 1.20
C GLY A 62 -7.53 -1.10 0.87
N ILE A 63 -7.13 -1.01 -0.39
CA ILE A 63 -5.83 -1.48 -0.89
C ILE A 63 -5.16 -0.27 -1.53
N ASP A 64 -4.01 0.13 -0.99
CA ASP A 64 -3.23 1.25 -1.49
C ASP A 64 -1.83 0.80 -1.88
N ARG A 65 -1.32 1.37 -2.97
CA ARG A 65 0.09 1.27 -3.35
C ARG A 65 0.79 2.58 -2.99
N GLN A 66 1.85 2.51 -2.19
CA GLN A 66 2.75 3.63 -1.96
C GLN A 66 4.05 3.42 -2.70
N ASP A 67 4.32 4.32 -3.63
CA ASP A 67 5.57 4.35 -4.37
C ASP A 67 6.40 5.55 -3.93
N GLN A 68 7.69 5.32 -3.75
CA GLN A 68 8.65 6.38 -3.46
C GLN A 68 9.52 6.62 -4.69
N TYR A 69 9.66 7.90 -5.05
CA TYR A 69 10.51 8.34 -6.14
C TYR A 69 11.65 9.20 -5.60
N SER A 70 12.85 8.97 -6.13
CA SER A 70 14.00 9.85 -5.95
C SER A 70 14.10 10.79 -7.15
N LEU A 71 14.17 12.09 -6.89
CA LEU A 71 14.29 13.13 -7.89
C LEU A 71 15.71 13.68 -7.86
N VAL A 72 16.43 13.59 -8.98
CA VAL A 72 17.80 14.10 -9.11
C VAL A 72 17.90 15.04 -10.32
N THR A 73 18.64 16.13 -10.15
CA THR A 73 18.93 17.08 -11.24
C THR A 73 20.20 16.64 -11.96
N GLU A 74 20.17 16.55 -13.29
CA GLU A 74 21.40 16.35 -14.07
C GLU A 74 22.31 17.58 -13.98
N LYS A 75 23.63 17.33 -13.87
CA LYS A 75 24.66 18.34 -13.64
C LYS A 75 25.13 18.99 -14.93
#